data_AF-E0WCX3-F1
#
_entry.id   AF-E0WCX3-F1
#
_cell.length_a   1.000
_cell.length_b   1.000
_cell.length_c   1.000
_cell.angle_alpha   90.00
_cell.angle_beta   90.00
_cell.angle_gamma   90.00
#
_symmetry.space_group_name_H-M   'P 1'
#
loop_
_entity.id
_entity.type
_entity.pdbx_description
1 polymer ?
#
loop_
_entity_poly.entity_id
_entity_poly.type
_entity_poly.pdbx_seq_one_letter_code
_entity_poly.pdbx_strand_id
1 'polypeptide(L)'
;GNDARVKMLRGVNILADAVKVTLGPKGRNVVLDKSFGAPTITKDGVSVAREIELEDKFENMGAQMVKEVASKANDAAGDGTTTATVLAQAIITEGLKAVAAGMNPMDLKRGIDKAVVHAVEELKKLSVPCADSKAIAQVGTISANSDETVGKLIAEAMEKVGKEGVITVEEGTGLQDELDVVEGMQFDRGYLSPYFINKPETGSVELESPFILLADKKISNIREMLPVLEAVAKAGKPLLIIAEDVEGEALATLVVNTMRGIVKVAAVKAP
;
A
#
# COMPACT_ATOMS: atom_id res chain seq x y z
N GLY A 1 14.16 29.85 4.60
CA GLY A 1 15.27 30.46 3.82
C GLY A 1 16.02 29.39 3.04
N ASN A 2 17.22 29.70 2.53
CA ASN A 2 18.08 28.74 1.81
C ASN A 2 18.49 27.56 2.72
N ASP A 3 18.86 27.85 3.97
CA ASP A 3 19.30 26.86 4.96
C ASP A 3 18.29 25.72 5.20
N ALA A 4 17.00 26.05 5.27
CA ALA A 4 15.94 25.05 5.41
C ALA A 4 15.86 24.12 4.18
N ARG A 5 16.04 24.67 2.97
CA ARG A 5 15.96 23.89 1.73
C ARG A 5 17.16 22.98 1.55
N VAL A 6 18.34 23.42 1.98
CA VAL A 6 19.55 22.59 1.97
C VAL A 6 19.38 21.38 2.89
N LYS A 7 18.84 21.58 4.10
CA LYS A 7 18.52 20.47 5.02
C LYS A 7 17.45 19.53 4.45
N MET A 8 16.36 20.08 3.92
CA MET A 8 15.31 19.27 3.29
C MET A 8 15.85 18.46 2.10
N LEU A 9 16.69 19.06 1.24
CA LEU A 9 17.34 18.37 0.13
C LEU A 9 18.25 17.24 0.59
N ARG A 10 18.97 17.43 1.70
CA ARG A 10 19.78 16.37 2.29
C ARG A 10 18.94 15.18 2.71
N GLY A 11 17.80 15.44 3.38
CA GLY A 11 16.86 14.38 3.74
C GLY A 11 16.26 13.64 2.54
N VAL A 12 15.87 14.39 1.50
CA VAL A 12 15.42 13.83 0.20
C VAL A 12 16.49 12.92 -0.41
N ASN A 13 17.74 13.37 -0.41
CA ASN A 13 18.85 12.61 -0.98
C ASN A 13 19.14 11.34 -0.18
N ILE A 14 19.10 11.37 1.15
CA ILE A 14 19.32 10.17 1.98
C ILE A 14 18.25 9.10 1.65
N LEU A 15 16.98 9.49 1.63
CA LEU A 15 15.88 8.60 1.25
C LEU A 15 16.07 8.05 -0.17
N ALA A 16 16.24 8.94 -1.14
CA ALA A 16 16.30 8.57 -2.55
C ALA A 16 17.54 7.74 -2.88
N ASP A 17 18.70 8.03 -2.26
CA ASP A 17 19.93 7.28 -2.47
C ASP A 17 19.84 5.86 -1.91
N ALA A 18 19.14 5.67 -0.80
CA ALA A 18 18.87 4.35 -0.24
C ALA A 18 17.85 3.56 -1.07
N VAL A 19 16.83 4.21 -1.62
CA VAL A 19 15.77 3.55 -2.41
C VAL A 19 16.22 3.27 -3.84
N LYS A 20 16.93 4.19 -4.51
CA LYS A 20 17.25 4.08 -5.95
C LYS A 20 18.18 2.92 -6.30
N VAL A 21 18.94 2.40 -5.34
CA VAL A 21 19.82 1.24 -5.59
C VAL A 21 19.04 -0.03 -5.85
N THR A 22 17.75 -0.08 -5.48
CA THR A 22 16.88 -1.21 -5.72
C THR A 22 16.19 -1.18 -7.10
N LEU A 23 16.40 -0.11 -7.88
CA LEU A 23 15.70 0.09 -9.16
C LEU A 23 16.11 -0.94 -10.23
N GLY A 24 15.10 -1.59 -10.81
CA GLY A 24 15.24 -2.46 -11.99
C GLY A 24 15.81 -3.85 -11.69
N PRO A 25 16.03 -4.68 -12.74
CA PRO A 25 16.42 -6.08 -12.58
C PRO A 25 17.83 -6.27 -11.98
N LYS A 26 18.68 -5.23 -12.08
CA LYS A 26 20.01 -5.19 -11.46
C LYS A 26 20.00 -4.44 -10.12
N GLY A 27 18.83 -4.25 -9.53
CA GLY A 27 18.66 -3.70 -8.19
C GLY A 27 19.51 -4.46 -7.17
N ARG A 28 20.20 -3.70 -6.32
CA ARG A 28 21.02 -4.21 -5.23
C ARG A 28 20.17 -4.42 -3.99
N ASN A 29 20.63 -5.35 -3.16
CA ASN A 29 20.00 -5.61 -1.88
C ASN A 29 20.29 -4.46 -0.90
N VAL A 30 19.25 -4.06 -0.18
CA VAL A 30 19.34 -3.18 0.99
C VAL A 30 19.09 -4.03 2.22
N VAL A 31 19.89 -3.81 3.25
CA VAL A 31 19.79 -4.52 4.53
C VAL A 31 19.09 -3.59 5.52
N LEU A 32 17.97 -4.06 6.06
CA LEU A 32 17.15 -3.36 7.04
C LEU A 32 17.32 -4.06 8.38
N ASP A 33 17.70 -3.29 9.40
CA ASP A 33 17.87 -3.83 10.75
C ASP A 33 16.51 -4.17 11.37
N LYS A 34 16.49 -5.14 12.28
CA LYS A 34 15.30 -5.53 13.05
C LYS A 34 15.69 -5.60 14.52
N SER A 35 14.84 -5.06 15.40
CA SER A 35 15.11 -5.07 16.84
C SER A 35 15.29 -6.47 17.43
N PHE A 36 14.74 -7.51 16.77
CA PHE A 36 14.92 -8.91 17.13
C PHE A 36 15.07 -9.76 15.87
N GLY A 37 15.97 -10.76 15.94
CA GLY A 37 16.18 -11.73 14.87
C GLY A 37 17.22 -11.29 13.83
N ALA A 38 17.13 -11.87 12.64
CA ALA A 38 18.02 -11.56 11.52
C ALA A 38 17.56 -10.29 10.77
N PRO A 39 18.50 -9.52 10.20
CA PRO A 39 18.15 -8.36 9.40
C PRO A 39 17.39 -8.79 8.13
N THR A 40 16.52 -7.91 7.64
CA THR A 40 15.75 -8.16 6.41
C THR A 40 16.54 -7.68 5.21
N ILE A 41 16.73 -8.57 4.24
CA ILE A 41 17.40 -8.24 2.99
C ILE A 41 16.31 -8.07 1.93
N THR A 42 16.19 -6.89 1.36
CA THR A 42 15.13 -6.59 0.39
C THR A 42 15.64 -5.82 -0.82
N LYS A 43 14.94 -6.00 -1.94
CA LYS A 43 15.03 -5.17 -3.15
C LYS A 43 13.77 -4.34 -3.37
N ASP A 44 12.84 -4.34 -2.42
CA ASP A 44 11.62 -3.56 -2.52
C ASP A 44 11.86 -2.13 -2.03
N GLY A 45 11.62 -1.16 -2.92
CA GLY A 45 11.73 0.26 -2.60
C GLY A 45 10.70 0.75 -1.58
N VAL A 46 9.51 0.14 -1.51
CA VAL A 46 8.48 0.49 -0.52
C VAL A 46 8.96 0.15 0.88
N SER A 47 9.45 -1.08 1.08
CA SER A 47 10.04 -1.54 2.33
C SER A 47 11.20 -0.65 2.78
N VAL A 48 12.12 -0.31 1.87
CA VAL A 48 13.25 0.58 2.19
C VAL A 48 12.76 1.99 2.57
N ALA A 49 11.82 2.57 1.83
CA ALA A 49 11.29 3.90 2.13
C ALA A 49 10.53 3.94 3.47
N ARG A 50 9.92 2.83 3.88
CA ARG A 50 9.20 2.72 5.16
C ARG A 50 10.11 2.84 6.38
N GLU A 51 11.29 2.23 6.34
CA GLU A 51 12.24 2.22 7.46
C GLU A 51 13.06 3.51 7.61
N ILE A 52 13.00 4.43 6.63
CA ILE A 52 13.80 5.65 6.69
C ILE A 52 13.11 6.71 7.54
N GLU A 53 13.73 6.99 8.69
CA GLU A 53 13.45 8.11 9.57
C GLU A 53 14.77 8.76 9.97
N LEU A 54 14.83 10.09 9.93
CA LEU A 54 16.06 10.86 10.18
C LEU A 54 16.00 11.60 11.51
N GLU A 55 17.15 11.71 12.18
CA GLU A 55 17.26 12.38 13.49
C GLU A 55 17.04 13.90 13.40
N ASP A 56 17.63 14.56 12.40
CA ASP A 56 17.38 15.99 12.16
C ASP A 56 15.96 16.18 11.61
N LYS A 57 15.14 16.93 12.36
CA LYS A 57 13.74 17.16 12.02
C LYS A 57 13.53 17.80 10.64
N PHE A 58 14.42 18.69 10.19
CA PHE A 58 14.30 19.32 8.86
C PHE A 58 14.68 18.35 7.74
N GLU A 59 15.69 17.51 7.96
CA GLU A 59 16.03 16.43 7.02
C GLU A 59 14.89 15.41 6.98
N ASN A 60 14.34 15.00 8.13
CA ASN A 60 13.22 14.05 8.21
C ASN A 60 11.98 14.59 7.49
N MET A 61 11.64 15.87 7.67
CA MET A 61 10.55 16.50 6.90
C MET A 61 10.77 16.37 5.39
N GLY A 62 12.01 16.54 4.90
CA GLY A 62 12.40 16.29 3.52
C GLY A 62 12.10 14.87 3.06
N ALA A 63 12.55 13.89 3.84
CA ALA A 63 12.34 12.46 3.57
C ALA A 63 10.85 12.08 3.59
N GLN A 64 10.09 12.50 4.61
CA GLN A 64 8.67 12.14 4.73
C GLN A 64 7.82 12.67 3.56
N MET A 65 8.11 13.87 3.03
CA MET A 65 7.38 14.37 1.86
C MET A 65 7.59 13.50 0.61
N VAL A 66 8.81 13.04 0.35
CA VAL A 66 9.09 12.18 -0.81
C VAL A 66 8.55 10.77 -0.60
N LYS A 67 8.59 10.28 0.64
CA LYS A 67 7.93 9.02 1.03
C LYS A 67 6.42 9.09 0.78
N GLU A 68 5.77 10.21 1.06
CA GLU A 68 4.34 10.41 0.76
C GLU A 68 4.05 10.37 -0.74
N VAL A 69 4.91 10.99 -1.57
CA VAL A 69 4.80 10.92 -3.04
C VAL A 69 4.91 9.48 -3.52
N ALA A 70 5.88 8.73 -2.99
CA ALA A 70 6.11 7.34 -3.36
C ALA A 70 4.95 6.43 -2.92
N SER A 71 4.41 6.63 -1.71
CA SER A 71 3.23 5.90 -1.21
C SER A 71 2.01 6.16 -2.08
N LYS A 72 1.71 7.42 -2.40
CA LYS A 72 0.54 7.76 -3.24
C LYS A 72 0.65 7.20 -4.66
N ALA A 73 1.86 7.10 -5.21
CA ALA A 73 2.07 6.44 -6.49
C ALA A 73 1.74 4.94 -6.40
N ASN A 74 2.19 4.29 -5.33
CA ASN A 74 1.87 2.89 -5.05
C ASN A 74 0.37 2.65 -4.82
N ASP A 75 -0.28 3.52 -4.05
CA ASP A 75 -1.70 3.38 -3.73
C ASP A 75 -2.58 3.55 -4.99
N ALA A 76 -2.15 4.38 -5.93
CA ALA A 76 -2.89 4.65 -7.17
C ALA A 76 -2.59 3.64 -8.30
N ALA A 77 -1.37 3.09 -8.37
CA ALA A 77 -0.91 2.29 -9.51
C ALA A 77 -0.42 0.88 -9.15
N GLY A 78 -0.18 0.58 -7.87
CA GLY A 78 0.32 -0.71 -7.38
C GLY A 78 1.81 -0.99 -7.62
N ASP A 79 2.52 -0.08 -8.29
CA ASP A 79 3.96 -0.17 -8.59
C ASP A 79 4.52 1.25 -8.85
N GLY A 80 5.84 1.37 -9.01
CA GLY A 80 6.51 2.60 -9.45
C GLY A 80 7.05 3.47 -8.32
N THR A 81 7.00 3.01 -7.06
CA THR A 81 7.50 3.70 -5.86
C THR A 81 8.94 4.18 -6.02
N THR A 82 9.84 3.30 -6.48
CA THR A 82 11.24 3.63 -6.71
C THR A 82 11.41 4.65 -7.84
N THR A 83 10.67 4.49 -8.94
CA THR A 83 10.68 5.42 -10.09
C THR A 83 10.19 6.80 -9.68
N ALA A 84 9.09 6.89 -8.93
CA ALA A 84 8.55 8.14 -8.41
C ALA A 84 9.57 8.85 -7.49
N THR A 85 10.25 8.10 -6.64
CA THR A 85 11.29 8.63 -5.73
C THR A 85 12.48 9.21 -6.51
N VAL A 86 12.96 8.51 -7.54
CA VAL A 86 14.08 8.97 -8.38
C VAL A 86 13.70 10.22 -9.18
N LEU A 87 12.50 10.26 -9.75
CA LEU A 87 11.99 11.44 -10.46
C LEU A 87 11.84 12.64 -9.51
N ALA A 88 11.29 12.42 -8.31
CA ALA A 88 11.17 13.45 -7.29
C ALA A 88 12.54 14.01 -6.90
N GLN A 89 13.54 13.15 -6.65
CA GLN A 89 14.91 13.58 -6.35
C GLN A 89 15.48 14.47 -7.45
N ALA A 90 15.34 14.08 -8.72
CA ALA A 90 15.87 14.83 -9.86
C ALA A 90 15.21 16.22 -9.98
N ILE A 91 13.87 16.28 -9.92
CA ILE A 91 13.10 17.53 -10.03
C ILE A 91 13.41 18.47 -8.87
N ILE A 92 13.46 17.95 -7.63
CA ILE A 92 13.75 18.75 -6.43
C ILE A 92 15.18 19.29 -6.50
N THR A 93 16.15 18.47 -6.88
CA THR A 93 17.57 18.86 -6.94
C THR A 93 17.78 19.99 -7.94
N GLU A 94 17.29 19.83 -9.18
CA GLU A 94 17.46 20.86 -10.22
C GLU A 94 16.59 22.10 -9.95
N GLY A 95 15.38 21.92 -9.42
CA GLY A 95 14.51 23.02 -9.01
C GLY A 95 15.14 23.88 -7.92
N LEU A 96 15.77 23.28 -6.92
CA LEU A 96 16.46 24.02 -5.86
C LEU A 96 17.70 24.77 -6.36
N LYS A 97 18.47 24.20 -7.30
CA LYS A 97 19.58 24.91 -7.97
C LYS A 97 19.08 26.14 -8.72
N ALA A 98 17.99 26.00 -9.48
CA ALA A 98 17.39 27.11 -10.22
C ALA A 98 16.91 28.24 -9.29
N VAL A 99 16.31 27.90 -8.14
CA VAL A 99 15.93 28.94 -7.17
C VAL A 99 17.15 29.58 -6.50
N ALA A 100 18.20 28.80 -6.19
CA ALA A 100 19.45 29.36 -5.66
C ALA A 100 20.10 30.34 -6.65
N ALA A 101 19.91 30.14 -7.95
CA ALA A 101 20.31 31.07 -9.01
C ALA A 101 19.40 32.30 -9.15
N GLY A 102 18.39 32.47 -8.29
CA GLY A 102 17.50 33.64 -8.27
C GLY A 102 16.26 33.52 -9.15
N MET A 103 15.97 32.35 -9.72
CA MET A 103 14.74 32.15 -10.50
C MET A 103 13.50 32.10 -9.59
N ASN A 104 12.36 32.57 -10.11
CA ASN A 104 11.10 32.56 -9.39
C ASN A 104 10.57 31.12 -9.19
N PRO A 105 10.39 30.65 -7.94
CA PRO A 105 9.88 29.31 -7.65
C PRO A 105 8.51 29.02 -8.27
N MET A 106 7.65 30.03 -8.35
CA MET A 106 6.30 29.88 -8.87
C MET A 106 6.31 29.63 -10.39
N ASP A 107 7.21 30.30 -11.11
CA ASP A 107 7.35 30.11 -12.56
C ASP A 107 8.02 28.78 -12.88
N LEU A 108 9.01 28.36 -12.07
CA LEU A 108 9.59 27.01 -12.16
C LEU A 108 8.52 25.93 -11.98
N LYS A 109 7.68 26.07 -10.94
CA LYS A 109 6.58 25.13 -10.71
C LYS A 109 5.62 25.09 -11.90
N ARG A 110 5.16 26.25 -12.40
CA ARG A 110 4.26 26.31 -13.57
C ARG A 110 4.88 25.64 -14.81
N GLY A 111 6.19 25.85 -15.02
CA GLY A 111 6.93 25.22 -16.11
C GLY A 111 6.97 23.69 -15.99
N ILE A 112 7.28 23.18 -14.79
CA ILE A 112 7.26 21.74 -14.49
C ILE A 112 5.85 21.17 -14.70
N ASP A 113 4.83 21.80 -14.13
CA ASP A 113 3.44 21.34 -14.24
C ASP A 113 3.00 21.26 -15.71
N LYS A 114 3.32 22.28 -16.51
CA LYS A 114 3.00 22.30 -17.95
C LYS A 114 3.72 21.20 -18.72
N ALA A 115 5.00 20.95 -18.40
CA ALA A 115 5.77 19.87 -19.03
C ALA A 115 5.20 18.50 -18.67
N VAL A 116 4.81 18.28 -17.41
CA VAL A 116 4.20 17.02 -16.94
C VAL A 116 2.87 16.77 -17.63
N VAL A 117 2.01 17.79 -17.77
CA VAL A 117 0.72 17.64 -18.48
C VAL A 117 0.93 17.15 -19.91
N HIS A 118 1.82 17.80 -20.67
CA HIS A 118 2.11 17.37 -22.04
C HIS A 118 2.80 16.00 -22.09
N ALA A 119 3.68 15.69 -21.14
CA ALA A 119 4.30 14.37 -21.05
C ALA A 119 3.26 13.27 -20.84
N VAL A 120 2.26 13.50 -19.98
CA VAL A 120 1.15 12.54 -19.75
C VAL A 120 0.28 12.37 -20.98
N GLU A 121 -0.03 13.46 -21.69
CA GLU A 121 -0.77 13.40 -22.96
C GLU A 121 -0.04 12.56 -24.01
N GLU A 122 1.28 12.74 -24.13
CA GLU A 122 2.09 11.97 -25.07
C GLU A 122 2.26 10.52 -24.62
N LEU A 123 2.39 10.26 -23.31
CA LEU A 123 2.44 8.91 -22.75
C LEU A 123 1.18 8.10 -23.11
N LYS A 124 0.00 8.75 -23.08
CA LYS A 124 -1.26 8.11 -23.49
C LYS A 124 -1.28 7.73 -24.96
N LYS A 125 -0.64 8.51 -25.83
CA LYS A 125 -0.54 8.18 -27.28
C LYS A 125 0.42 7.04 -27.55
N LEU A 126 1.50 6.96 -26.75
CA LEU A 126 2.48 5.87 -26.83
C LEU A 126 2.00 4.58 -26.17
N SER A 127 0.92 4.64 -25.39
CA SER A 127 0.37 3.50 -24.66
C SER A 127 -0.11 2.41 -25.62
N VAL A 128 0.35 1.18 -25.40
CA VAL A 128 -0.09 0.00 -26.14
C VAL A 128 -1.06 -0.79 -25.26
N PRO A 129 -2.30 -1.05 -25.71
CA PRO A 129 -3.27 -1.82 -24.94
C PRO A 129 -2.78 -3.25 -24.65
N CYS A 130 -2.94 -3.69 -23.40
CA CYS A 130 -2.63 -5.05 -22.96
C CYS A 130 -3.89 -5.93 -23.05
N ALA A 131 -4.20 -6.42 -24.26
CA ALA A 131 -5.46 -7.12 -24.52
C ALA A 131 -5.35 -8.65 -24.37
N ASP A 132 -4.18 -9.20 -24.63
CA ASP A 132 -3.92 -10.64 -24.71
C ASP A 132 -3.30 -11.19 -23.43
N SER A 133 -3.61 -12.46 -23.10
CA SER A 133 -3.06 -13.14 -21.92
C SER A 133 -1.53 -13.18 -21.92
N LYS A 134 -0.90 -13.16 -23.10
CA LYS A 134 0.57 -13.11 -23.23
C LYS A 134 1.12 -11.77 -22.76
N ALA A 135 0.53 -10.65 -23.18
CA ALA A 135 0.93 -9.34 -22.69
C ALA A 135 0.67 -9.20 -21.17
N ILE A 136 -0.44 -9.74 -20.66
CA ILE A 136 -0.74 -9.77 -19.22
C ILE A 136 0.34 -10.53 -18.45
N ALA A 137 0.71 -11.73 -18.92
CA ALA A 137 1.77 -12.52 -18.33
C ALA A 137 3.11 -11.78 -18.34
N GLN A 138 3.45 -11.11 -19.46
CA GLN A 138 4.68 -10.32 -19.56
C GLN A 138 4.73 -9.17 -18.55
N VAL A 139 3.61 -8.46 -18.36
CA VAL A 139 3.52 -7.40 -17.34
C VAL A 139 3.72 -7.98 -15.94
N GLY A 140 3.00 -9.07 -15.61
CA GLY A 140 3.13 -9.76 -14.33
C GLY A 140 4.56 -10.24 -14.07
N THR A 141 5.23 -10.80 -15.07
CA THR A 141 6.62 -11.24 -14.98
C THR A 141 7.59 -10.10 -14.72
N ILE A 142 7.43 -8.96 -15.41
CA ILE A 142 8.32 -7.80 -15.20
C ILE A 142 8.13 -7.24 -13.79
N SER A 143 6.90 -7.08 -13.33
CA SER A 143 6.59 -6.59 -11.98
C SER A 143 7.04 -7.57 -10.89
N ALA A 144 7.00 -8.87 -11.16
CA ALA A 144 7.54 -9.91 -10.28
C ALA A 144 9.07 -10.09 -10.38
N ASN A 145 9.80 -9.04 -10.79
CA ASN A 145 11.26 -9.05 -10.92
C ASN A 145 11.79 -10.17 -11.86
N SER A 146 11.13 -10.32 -13.02
CA SER A 146 11.42 -11.31 -14.07
C SER A 146 11.08 -12.77 -13.71
N ASP A 147 10.08 -12.97 -12.85
CA ASP A 147 9.56 -14.31 -12.55
C ASP A 147 8.45 -14.72 -13.54
N GLU A 148 8.74 -15.71 -14.38
CA GLU A 148 7.80 -16.22 -15.38
C GLU A 148 6.64 -17.03 -14.76
N THR A 149 6.84 -17.66 -13.59
CA THR A 149 5.78 -18.46 -12.95
C THR A 149 4.66 -17.55 -12.44
N VAL A 150 5.03 -16.47 -11.76
CA VAL A 150 4.09 -15.47 -11.23
C VAL A 150 3.29 -14.82 -12.34
N GLY A 151 3.96 -14.39 -13.43
CA GLY A 151 3.28 -13.80 -14.58
C GLY A 151 2.27 -14.76 -15.22
N LYS A 152 2.63 -16.04 -15.33
CA LYS A 152 1.74 -17.08 -15.86
C LYS A 152 0.52 -17.30 -14.96
N LEU A 153 0.71 -17.41 -13.64
CA LEU A 153 -0.38 -17.59 -12.68
C LEU A 153 -1.38 -16.42 -12.71
N ILE A 154 -0.89 -15.18 -12.80
CA ILE A 154 -1.74 -13.99 -12.91
C ILE A 154 -2.58 -14.04 -14.19
N ALA A 155 -1.96 -14.40 -15.32
CA ALA A 155 -2.68 -14.51 -16.59
C ALA A 155 -3.76 -15.61 -16.56
N GLU A 156 -3.46 -16.77 -15.98
CA GLU A 156 -4.42 -17.86 -15.80
C GLU A 156 -5.57 -17.47 -14.85
N ALA A 157 -5.25 -16.77 -13.76
CA ALA A 157 -6.26 -16.25 -12.84
C ALA A 157 -7.22 -15.27 -13.54
N MET A 158 -6.67 -14.26 -14.24
CA MET A 158 -7.45 -13.27 -14.99
C MET A 158 -8.28 -13.89 -16.12
N GLU A 159 -7.84 -15.01 -16.71
CA GLU A 159 -8.61 -15.73 -17.73
C GLU A 159 -9.81 -16.45 -17.11
N LYS A 160 -9.68 -17.00 -15.89
CA LYS A 160 -10.77 -17.68 -15.18
C LYS A 160 -11.82 -16.71 -14.61
N VAL A 161 -11.40 -15.63 -13.95
CA VAL A 161 -12.32 -14.67 -13.30
C VAL A 161 -12.72 -13.48 -14.20
N GLY A 162 -12.04 -13.31 -15.34
CA GLY A 162 -12.15 -12.14 -16.19
C GLY A 162 -11.24 -10.99 -15.74
N LYS A 163 -10.98 -10.03 -16.63
CA LYS A 163 -10.04 -8.92 -16.37
C LYS A 163 -10.47 -7.98 -15.24
N GLU A 164 -11.76 -7.91 -14.97
CA GLU A 164 -12.35 -7.13 -13.88
C GLU A 164 -12.79 -8.02 -12.70
N GLY A 165 -12.37 -9.29 -12.71
CA GLY A 165 -12.64 -10.24 -11.64
C GLY A 165 -11.76 -9.99 -10.41
N VAL A 166 -12.22 -10.48 -9.26
CA VAL A 166 -11.49 -10.38 -8.00
C VAL A 166 -10.43 -11.47 -7.94
N ILE A 167 -9.20 -11.09 -7.62
CA ILE A 167 -8.07 -12.01 -7.43
C ILE A 167 -7.50 -11.76 -6.03
N THR A 168 -7.35 -12.82 -5.25
CA THR A 168 -6.72 -12.80 -3.93
C THR A 168 -5.50 -13.72 -3.93
N VAL A 169 -4.56 -13.45 -3.03
CA VAL A 169 -3.33 -14.25 -2.84
C VAL A 169 -3.27 -14.65 -1.38
N GLU A 170 -3.08 -15.95 -1.14
CA GLU A 170 -2.97 -16.53 0.20
C GLU A 170 -1.66 -17.32 0.33
N GLU A 171 -1.19 -17.54 1.55
CA GLU A 171 -0.02 -18.38 1.79
C GLU A 171 -0.36 -19.86 1.55
N GLY A 172 0.37 -20.50 0.64
CA GLY A 172 0.18 -21.91 0.32
C GLY A 172 0.56 -22.85 1.46
N THR A 173 -0.13 -24.00 1.54
CA THR A 173 0.20 -25.05 2.52
C THR A 173 1.33 -25.99 2.06
N GLY A 174 1.67 -25.95 0.77
CA GLY A 174 2.67 -26.81 0.12
C GLY A 174 3.81 -26.02 -0.53
N LEU A 175 4.63 -26.74 -1.30
CA LEU A 175 5.74 -26.17 -2.09
C LEU A 175 5.31 -25.71 -3.51
N GLN A 176 4.10 -26.08 -3.93
CA GLN A 176 3.59 -25.80 -5.26
C GLN A 176 2.59 -24.65 -5.20
N ASP A 177 2.60 -23.81 -6.23
CA ASP A 177 1.60 -22.77 -6.41
C ASP A 177 0.27 -23.41 -6.84
N GLU A 178 -0.83 -22.96 -6.23
CA GLU A 178 -2.18 -23.45 -6.50
C GLU A 178 -3.06 -22.30 -7.00
N LEU A 179 -3.96 -22.58 -7.94
CA LEU A 179 -4.91 -21.61 -8.49
C LEU A 179 -6.33 -22.18 -8.50
N ASP A 180 -7.09 -21.79 -7.48
CA ASP A 180 -8.48 -22.18 -7.31
C ASP A 180 -9.43 -20.99 -7.48
N VAL A 181 -10.58 -21.27 -8.08
CA VAL A 181 -11.68 -20.31 -8.19
C VAL A 181 -12.72 -20.69 -7.16
N VAL A 182 -12.97 -19.78 -6.22
CA VAL A 182 -13.96 -19.94 -5.16
C VAL A 182 -15.09 -18.95 -5.34
N GLU A 183 -16.27 -19.29 -4.82
CA GLU A 183 -17.38 -18.33 -4.75
C GLU A 183 -17.07 -17.29 -3.66
N GLY A 184 -17.01 -16.03 -4.05
CA GLY A 184 -16.71 -14.91 -3.16
C GLY A 184 -17.26 -13.59 -3.71
N MET A 185 -17.13 -12.52 -2.92
CA MET A 185 -17.58 -11.18 -3.31
C MET A 185 -16.66 -10.12 -2.71
N GLN A 186 -16.44 -9.04 -3.46
CA GLN A 186 -15.78 -7.82 -3.01
C GLN A 186 -16.75 -6.64 -3.16
N PHE A 187 -16.70 -5.71 -2.22
CA PHE A 187 -17.46 -4.46 -2.26
C PHE A 187 -16.64 -3.31 -1.68
N ASP A 188 -16.96 -2.07 -2.09
CA ASP A 188 -16.13 -0.88 -1.83
C ASP A 188 -16.36 -0.28 -0.43
N ARG A 189 -16.10 -1.06 0.63
CA ARG A 189 -16.17 -0.59 2.03
C ARG A 189 -14.95 -1.05 2.82
N GLY A 190 -14.25 -0.09 3.42
CA GLY A 190 -13.12 -0.32 4.31
C GLY A 190 -13.52 -0.53 5.77
N TYR A 191 -12.52 -0.83 6.60
CA TYR A 191 -12.66 -0.89 8.05
C TYR A 191 -13.03 0.47 8.65
N LEU A 192 -13.91 0.47 9.65
CA LEU A 192 -14.33 1.69 10.34
C LEU A 192 -13.24 2.30 11.24
N SER A 193 -12.24 1.50 11.63
CA SER A 193 -11.14 1.92 12.49
C SER A 193 -9.83 1.25 12.06
N PRO A 194 -8.71 1.99 11.94
CA PRO A 194 -7.39 1.42 11.65
C PRO A 194 -6.90 0.42 12.71
N TYR A 195 -7.46 0.47 13.92
CA TYR A 195 -7.11 -0.46 15.00
C TYR A 195 -7.58 -1.90 14.77
N PHE A 196 -8.38 -2.15 13.72
CA PHE A 196 -8.72 -3.51 13.30
C PHE A 196 -7.63 -4.18 12.47
N ILE A 197 -6.65 -3.41 11.98
CA ILE A 197 -5.52 -3.93 11.19
C ILE A 197 -4.72 -4.93 12.03
N ASN A 198 -4.63 -6.16 11.54
CA ASN A 198 -3.82 -7.22 12.14
C ASN A 198 -2.62 -7.60 11.27
N LYS A 199 -2.56 -7.13 10.02
CA LYS A 199 -1.35 -7.15 9.17
C LYS A 199 -0.88 -5.73 8.87
N PRO A 200 0.01 -5.15 9.72
CA PRO A 200 0.52 -3.80 9.54
C PRO A 200 1.30 -3.61 8.22
N GLU A 201 1.87 -4.68 7.66
CA GLU A 201 2.68 -4.66 6.45
C GLU A 201 1.83 -4.30 5.23
N THR A 202 0.67 -4.93 5.10
CA THR A 202 -0.28 -4.67 4.00
C THR A 202 -1.34 -3.64 4.38
N GLY A 203 -1.44 -3.25 5.66
CA GLY A 203 -2.47 -2.35 6.16
C GLY A 203 -3.87 -2.97 6.06
N SER A 204 -3.95 -4.31 6.14
CA SER A 204 -5.17 -5.09 5.90
C SER A 204 -5.67 -5.79 7.17
N VAL A 205 -6.93 -6.25 7.10
CA VAL A 205 -7.57 -7.04 8.14
C VAL A 205 -7.84 -8.43 7.58
N GLU A 206 -7.12 -9.44 8.06
CA GLU A 206 -7.30 -10.82 7.63
C GLU A 206 -7.96 -11.66 8.73
N LEU A 207 -9.09 -12.27 8.44
CA LEU A 207 -9.82 -13.11 9.39
C LEU A 207 -9.95 -14.53 8.83
N GLU A 208 -9.40 -15.50 9.54
CA GLU A 208 -9.50 -16.92 9.16
C GLU A 208 -10.81 -17.53 9.67
N SER A 209 -11.60 -18.13 8.76
CA SER A 209 -12.87 -18.78 9.08
C SER A 209 -13.80 -17.95 10.00
N PRO A 210 -14.08 -16.67 9.69
CA PRO A 210 -14.87 -15.80 10.55
C PRO A 210 -16.36 -16.15 10.52
N PHE A 211 -17.06 -15.81 11.59
CA PHE A 211 -18.50 -15.59 11.52
C PHE A 211 -18.77 -14.23 10.85
N ILE A 212 -19.87 -14.14 10.11
CA ILE A 212 -20.30 -12.89 9.47
C ILE A 212 -21.66 -12.50 10.06
N LEU A 213 -21.70 -11.34 10.73
CA LEU A 213 -22.93 -10.74 11.22
C LEU A 213 -23.41 -9.70 10.21
N LEU A 214 -24.60 -9.91 9.68
CA LEU A 214 -25.30 -8.96 8.81
C LEU A 214 -26.39 -8.26 9.63
N ALA A 215 -26.29 -6.95 9.78
CA ALA A 215 -27.24 -6.14 10.54
C ALA A 215 -27.78 -4.98 9.70
N ASP A 216 -29.05 -5.03 9.35
CA ASP A 216 -29.74 -3.95 8.61
C ASP A 216 -30.20 -2.82 9.54
N LYS A 217 -29.27 -2.31 10.35
CA LYS A 217 -29.48 -1.17 11.26
C LYS A 217 -28.14 -0.58 11.72
N LYS A 218 -28.17 0.65 12.22
CA LYS A 218 -27.03 1.23 12.94
C LYS A 218 -26.83 0.59 14.31
N ILE A 219 -25.59 0.27 14.63
CA ILE A 219 -25.17 -0.29 15.92
C ILE A 219 -24.44 0.80 16.70
N SER A 220 -25.14 1.45 17.63
CA SER A 220 -24.56 2.45 18.52
C SER A 220 -24.32 1.91 19.94
N ASN A 221 -25.09 0.89 20.35
CA ASN A 221 -25.05 0.32 21.70
C ASN A 221 -24.47 -1.09 21.70
N ILE A 222 -23.43 -1.32 22.52
CA ILE A 222 -22.76 -2.61 22.64
C ILE A 222 -23.64 -3.68 23.30
N ARG A 223 -24.64 -3.29 24.11
CA ARG A 223 -25.50 -4.24 24.85
C ARG A 223 -26.24 -5.22 23.93
N GLU A 224 -26.62 -4.75 22.76
CA GLU A 224 -27.30 -5.57 21.75
C GLU A 224 -26.38 -6.62 21.12
N MET A 225 -25.07 -6.36 21.17
CA MET A 225 -24.03 -7.22 20.61
C MET A 225 -23.47 -8.22 21.60
N LEU A 226 -23.64 -8.00 22.91
CA LEU A 226 -23.07 -8.87 23.96
C LEU A 226 -23.41 -10.36 23.78
N PRO A 227 -24.68 -10.76 23.54
CA PRO A 227 -25.01 -12.19 23.39
C PRO A 227 -24.32 -12.82 22.18
N VAL A 228 -24.17 -12.06 21.09
CA VAL A 228 -23.53 -12.51 19.85
C VAL A 228 -22.01 -12.62 20.05
N LEU A 229 -21.41 -11.59 20.67
CA LEU A 229 -19.97 -11.58 20.96
C LEU A 229 -19.56 -12.70 21.92
N GLU A 230 -20.38 -12.99 22.94
CA GLU A 230 -20.15 -14.11 23.86
C GLU A 230 -20.23 -15.46 23.15
N ALA A 231 -21.21 -15.64 22.26
CA ALA A 231 -21.36 -16.86 21.47
C ALA A 231 -20.16 -17.08 20.55
N VAL A 232 -19.68 -16.02 19.89
CA VAL A 232 -18.50 -16.08 19.00
C VAL A 232 -17.21 -16.31 19.78
N ALA A 233 -17.05 -15.64 20.92
CA ALA A 233 -15.91 -15.84 21.81
C ALA A 233 -15.84 -17.30 22.31
N LYS A 234 -16.98 -17.91 22.64
CA LYS A 234 -17.06 -19.31 23.05
C LYS A 234 -16.66 -20.27 21.92
N ALA A 235 -16.93 -19.92 20.67
CA ALA A 235 -16.53 -20.69 19.50
C ALA A 235 -15.05 -20.50 19.12
N GLY A 236 -14.36 -19.51 19.69
CA GLY A 236 -12.95 -19.23 19.42
C GLY A 236 -12.65 -18.75 17.99
N LYS A 237 -13.68 -18.28 17.28
CA LYS A 237 -13.56 -17.81 15.88
C LYS A 237 -13.65 -16.28 15.79
N PRO A 238 -13.07 -15.66 14.75
CA PRO A 238 -13.23 -14.23 14.52
C PRO A 238 -14.64 -13.86 14.07
N LEU A 239 -14.98 -12.56 14.16
CA LEU A 239 -16.26 -11.99 13.71
C LEU A 239 -16.05 -10.82 12.74
N LEU A 240 -16.72 -10.86 11.60
CA LEU A 240 -16.89 -9.72 10.70
C LEU A 240 -18.31 -9.14 10.90
N ILE A 241 -18.40 -7.85 11.20
CA ILE A 241 -19.67 -7.13 11.34
C ILE A 241 -19.88 -6.26 10.10
N ILE A 242 -20.98 -6.49 9.39
CA ILE A 242 -21.45 -5.67 8.28
C ILE A 242 -22.78 -5.05 8.70
N ALA A 243 -22.78 -3.74 8.90
CA ALA A 243 -23.96 -3.00 9.36
C ALA A 243 -24.10 -1.65 8.63
N GLU A 244 -25.27 -1.01 8.70
CA GLU A 244 -25.46 0.34 8.12
C GLU A 244 -24.38 1.32 8.65
N ASP A 245 -24.16 1.30 9.96
CA ASP A 245 -23.04 1.97 10.61
C ASP A 245 -22.72 1.33 11.97
N VAL A 246 -21.48 1.45 12.43
CA VAL A 246 -21.08 1.10 13.80
C VAL A 246 -20.40 2.32 14.42
N GLU A 247 -21.09 2.95 15.37
CA GLU A 247 -20.70 4.27 15.88
C GLU A 247 -20.72 4.35 17.41
N GLY A 248 -20.13 5.43 17.93
CA GLY A 248 -20.18 5.77 19.35
C GLY A 248 -19.51 4.73 20.26
N GLU A 249 -20.24 4.34 21.31
CA GLU A 249 -19.75 3.40 22.33
C GLU A 249 -19.45 2.02 21.74
N ALA A 250 -20.29 1.53 20.83
CA ALA A 250 -20.11 0.22 20.21
C ALA A 250 -18.75 0.10 19.50
N LEU A 251 -18.38 1.09 18.67
CA LEU A 251 -17.10 1.06 17.97
C LEU A 251 -15.91 1.14 18.94
N ALA A 252 -15.99 2.03 19.94
CA ALA A 252 -14.92 2.18 20.93
C ALA A 252 -14.68 0.89 21.73
N THR A 253 -15.76 0.22 22.16
CA THR A 253 -15.66 -1.04 22.89
C THR A 253 -15.11 -2.17 22.03
N LEU A 254 -15.52 -2.26 20.75
CA LEU A 254 -14.97 -3.24 19.81
C LEU A 254 -13.47 -3.05 19.61
N VAL A 255 -13.02 -1.82 19.37
CA VAL A 255 -11.61 -1.49 19.19
C VAL A 255 -10.78 -1.90 20.43
N VAL A 256 -11.22 -1.52 21.63
CA VAL A 256 -10.48 -1.84 22.86
C VAL A 256 -10.42 -3.36 23.11
N ASN A 257 -11.51 -4.08 22.86
CA ASN A 257 -11.54 -5.53 23.06
C ASN A 257 -10.70 -6.28 22.03
N THR A 258 -10.66 -5.81 20.79
CA THR A 258 -9.79 -6.37 19.75
C THR A 258 -8.32 -6.10 20.03
N MET A 259 -7.96 -4.89 20.47
CA MET A 259 -6.59 -4.57 20.90
C MET A 259 -6.12 -5.41 22.09
N ARG A 260 -7.02 -5.76 23.01
CA ARG A 260 -6.73 -6.62 24.17
C ARG A 260 -6.68 -8.11 23.82
N GLY A 261 -6.99 -8.48 22.58
CA GLY A 261 -7.02 -9.87 22.13
C GLY A 261 -8.17 -10.69 22.71
N ILE A 262 -9.18 -10.06 23.30
CA ILE A 262 -10.34 -10.75 23.90
C ILE A 262 -11.23 -11.33 22.80
N VAL A 263 -11.48 -10.55 21.75
CA VAL A 263 -12.24 -10.99 20.57
C VAL A 263 -11.60 -10.41 19.31
N LYS A 264 -11.35 -11.27 18.31
CA LYS A 264 -10.91 -10.84 16.98
C LYS A 264 -12.13 -10.40 16.17
N VAL A 265 -12.36 -9.08 16.09
CA VAL A 265 -13.53 -8.50 15.42
C VAL A 265 -13.08 -7.43 14.44
N ALA A 266 -13.75 -7.37 13.28
CA ALA A 266 -13.66 -6.25 12.35
C ALA A 266 -15.07 -5.75 12.01
N ALA A 267 -15.19 -4.44 11.80
CA ALA A 267 -16.47 -3.82 11.42
C ALA A 267 -16.31 -2.98 10.16
N VAL A 268 -17.23 -3.19 9.22
CA VAL A 268 -17.34 -2.46 7.95
C VAL A 268 -18.77 -1.96 7.75
N LYS A 269 -18.93 -0.90 6.96
CA LYS A 269 -20.26 -0.46 6.55
C LYS A 269 -20.85 -1.43 5.52
N ALA A 270 -22.17 -1.55 5.50
CA ALA A 270 -22.88 -2.21 4.42
C ALA A 270 -22.61 -1.47 3.09
N PRO A 271 -22.46 -2.19 1.97
CA PRO A 271 -22.28 -1.58 0.64
C PRO A 271 -23.43 -0.63 0.29
#